data_AF-A0A8J5VAD6-F1
#
_entry.id   AF-A0A8J5VAD6-F1
#
_cell.length_a   1.000
_cell.length_b   1.000
_cell.length_c   1.000
_cell.angle_alpha   90.00
_cell.angle_beta   90.00
_cell.angle_gamma   90.00
#
_symmetry.space_group_name_H-M   'P 1'
#
loop_
_entity.id
_entity.type
_entity.pdbx_description
1 polymer ?
#
loop_
_entity_poly.entity_id
_entity_poly.type
_entity_poly.pdbx_seq_one_letter_code
_entity_poly.pdbx_strand_id
1 'polypeptide(L)'
;MKNLIFAILTIFGVITAIDLPVSENLNYQCLESSVKLNFKRKSQFHQVTLSTNLFRVKECNRKFSIDEPTIIEINFDKCTLGAKNFFINVEEFKPGEIDSLLYSLPVYCENSATFYSR
;
A
#
# COMPACT_ATOMS: atom_id res chain seq x y z
N MET A 1 -9.34 54.12 26.28
CA MET A 1 -7.93 53.88 25.90
C MET A 1 -7.65 52.41 26.15
N LYS A 2 -7.20 51.71 25.09
CA LYS A 2 -6.31 50.52 25.02
C LYS A 2 -6.14 49.70 26.30
N ASN A 3 -6.09 48.38 26.36
CA ASN A 3 -6.07 47.22 25.45
C ASN A 3 -5.58 46.12 26.39
N LEU A 4 -6.10 44.90 26.38
CA LEU A 4 -5.25 43.69 26.36
C LEU A 4 -6.13 42.44 26.22
N ILE A 5 -6.24 41.96 24.98
CA ILE A 5 -6.75 40.62 24.69
C ILE A 5 -5.52 39.71 24.75
N PHE A 6 -5.48 38.80 25.72
CA PHE A 6 -4.51 37.72 25.81
C PHE A 6 -4.89 36.65 24.79
N ALA A 7 -4.25 36.66 23.61
CA ALA A 7 -4.35 35.58 22.64
C ALA A 7 -3.29 34.52 22.96
N ILE A 8 -3.74 33.35 23.46
CA ILE A 8 -2.89 32.18 23.64
C ILE A 8 -2.72 31.53 22.27
N LEU A 9 -1.55 31.74 21.66
CA LEU A 9 -1.15 31.11 20.41
C LEU A 9 -0.70 29.67 20.72
N THR A 10 -1.60 28.69 20.58
CA THR A 10 -1.21 27.28 20.59
C THR A 10 -0.59 26.94 19.23
N ILE A 11 0.74 26.85 19.21
CA ILE A 11 1.51 26.33 18.08
C ILE A 11 1.27 24.81 18.06
N PHE A 12 0.27 24.36 17.31
CA PHE A 12 0.15 22.96 16.95
C PHE A 12 1.34 22.61 16.05
N GLY A 13 2.26 21.82 16.59
CA GLY A 13 3.43 21.33 15.87
C GLY A 13 2.99 20.56 14.64
N VAL A 14 3.43 21.05 13.48
CA VAL A 14 3.35 20.30 12.22
C VAL A 14 4.34 19.14 12.37
N ILE A 15 3.83 17.95 12.67
CA ILE A 15 4.58 16.71 12.56
C ILE A 15 4.85 16.54 11.06
N THR A 16 6.08 16.83 10.63
CA THR A 16 6.52 16.48 9.29
C THR A 16 6.59 14.97 9.22
N ALA A 17 5.57 14.35 8.62
CA ALA A 17 5.63 12.96 8.21
C ALA A 17 6.85 12.81 7.31
N ILE A 18 7.81 12.00 7.74
CA ILE A 18 9.00 11.67 6.96
C ILE A 18 8.49 10.86 5.77
N ASP A 19 8.42 11.51 4.61
CA ASP A 19 8.08 10.86 3.36
C ASP A 19 9.21 9.91 2.96
N LEU A 20 9.08 8.64 3.37
CA LEU A 20 9.85 7.56 2.79
C LEU A 20 9.58 7.50 1.27
N PRO A 21 10.57 7.12 0.45
CA PRO A 21 10.41 7.04 -1.00
C PRO A 21 9.36 5.99 -1.34
N VAL A 22 8.26 6.41 -1.97
CA VAL A 22 7.20 5.51 -2.42
C VAL A 22 7.36 5.21 -3.90
N SER A 23 7.03 3.98 -4.29
CA SER A 23 7.11 3.50 -5.67
C SER A 23 5.89 3.94 -6.48
N GLU A 24 6.11 4.52 -7.66
CA GLU A 24 5.09 4.90 -8.68
C GLU A 24 4.17 3.75 -9.15
N ASN A 25 4.42 2.53 -8.66
CA ASN A 25 3.76 1.32 -9.11
C ASN A 25 2.63 0.86 -8.17
N LEU A 26 2.41 1.51 -7.01
CA LEU A 26 1.39 1.10 -6.05
C LEU A 26 0.52 2.27 -5.60
N ASN A 27 -0.77 2.17 -5.91
CA ASN A 27 -1.82 3.00 -5.33
C ASN A 27 -2.61 2.16 -4.33
N TYR A 28 -3.02 2.74 -3.21
CA TYR A 28 -3.86 2.03 -2.26
C TYR A 28 -4.83 2.94 -1.50
N GLN A 29 -5.96 2.35 -1.11
CA GLN A 29 -6.98 2.99 -0.29
C GLN A 29 -7.11 2.22 1.02
N CYS A 30 -6.82 2.89 2.13
CA CYS A 30 -7.01 2.32 3.45
C CYS A 30 -8.48 2.41 3.85
N LEU A 31 -9.08 1.25 4.13
CA LEU A 31 -10.41 1.12 4.72
C LEU A 31 -10.25 0.82 6.22
N GLU A 32 -11.36 0.66 6.93
CA GLU A 32 -11.34 0.43 8.38
C GLU A 32 -10.67 -0.90 8.74
N SER A 33 -11.04 -1.97 8.03
CA SER A 33 -10.61 -3.37 8.27
C SER A 33 -9.82 -4.00 7.11
N SER A 34 -9.61 -3.24 6.03
CA SER A 34 -8.91 -3.73 4.84
C SER A 34 -8.16 -2.61 4.12
N VAL A 35 -7.34 -2.98 3.15
CA VAL A 35 -6.73 -2.06 2.19
C VAL A 35 -7.01 -2.55 0.78
N LYS A 36 -7.49 -1.64 -0.07
CA LYS A 36 -7.64 -1.90 -1.50
C LYS A 36 -6.39 -1.44 -2.22
N LEU A 37 -5.64 -2.38 -2.77
CA LEU A 37 -4.43 -2.15 -3.54
C LEU A 37 -4.78 -2.11 -5.03
N ASN A 38 -4.20 -1.15 -5.74
CA ASN A 38 -4.19 -1.07 -7.18
C ASN A 38 -2.75 -0.90 -7.65
N PHE A 39 -2.24 -1.94 -8.30
CA PHE A 39 -0.85 -2.01 -8.71
C PHE A 39 -0.71 -1.73 -10.21
N LYS A 40 0.29 -0.94 -10.61
CA LYS A 40 0.62 -0.68 -12.01
C LYS A 40 1.80 -1.54 -12.44
N ARG A 41 1.55 -2.43 -13.41
CA ARG A 41 2.57 -3.34 -13.95
C ARG A 41 3.65 -2.58 -14.69
N LYS A 42 4.90 -3.04 -14.58
CA LYS A 42 6.00 -2.49 -15.40
C LYS A 42 5.84 -2.82 -16.88
N SER A 43 5.28 -3.99 -17.18
CA SER A 43 5.03 -4.45 -18.56
C SER A 43 3.67 -5.13 -18.65
N GLN A 44 2.94 -4.84 -19.73
CA GLN A 44 1.66 -5.46 -20.03
C GLN A 44 1.79 -6.97 -20.31
N PHE A 45 2.99 -7.47 -20.63
CA PHE A 45 3.20 -8.89 -20.97
C PHE A 45 3.58 -9.76 -19.76
N HIS A 46 3.61 -9.19 -18.55
CA HIS A 46 4.03 -9.92 -17.36
C HIS A 46 2.82 -10.48 -16.60
N GLN A 47 2.95 -11.72 -16.14
CA GLN A 47 2.12 -12.24 -15.06
C GLN A 47 2.61 -11.63 -13.75
N VAL A 48 1.68 -11.29 -12.86
CA VAL A 48 2.02 -10.66 -11.58
C VAL A 48 1.50 -11.53 -10.45
N THR A 49 2.34 -11.82 -9.47
CA THR A 49 1.93 -12.43 -8.21
C THR A 49 2.14 -11.43 -7.10
N LEU A 50 1.08 -11.15 -6.35
CA LEU A 50 1.11 -10.31 -5.16
C LEU A 50 0.98 -11.21 -3.93
N SER A 51 1.86 -11.01 -2.95
CA SER A 51 1.86 -11.77 -1.70
C SER A 51 2.14 -10.87 -0.49
N THR A 52 1.50 -11.17 0.64
CA THR A 52 1.95 -10.63 1.95
C THR A 52 2.99 -11.58 2.57
N ASN A 53 3.55 -11.21 3.72
CA ASN A 53 4.40 -12.12 4.50
C ASN A 53 3.68 -13.41 4.95
N LEU A 54 2.34 -13.46 4.87
CA LEU A 54 1.54 -14.66 5.11
C LEU A 54 1.28 -15.43 3.80
N PHE A 55 2.36 -15.85 3.12
CA PHE A 55 2.32 -16.57 1.84
C PHE A 55 1.50 -17.87 1.85
N ARG A 56 1.21 -18.44 3.03
CA ARG A 56 0.42 -19.67 3.18
C ARG A 56 -1.09 -19.43 3.17
N VAL A 57 -1.55 -18.18 3.33
CA VAL A 57 -2.97 -17.86 3.32
C VAL A 57 -3.39 -17.49 1.91
N LYS A 58 -4.14 -18.36 1.24
CA LYS A 58 -4.49 -18.20 -0.18
C LYS A 58 -5.18 -16.86 -0.48
N GLU A 59 -5.99 -16.34 0.44
CA GLU A 59 -6.66 -15.04 0.30
C GLU A 59 -5.70 -13.83 0.26
N CYS A 60 -4.48 -14.02 0.76
CA CYS A 60 -3.45 -12.98 0.88
C CYS A 60 -2.40 -13.05 -0.23
N ASN A 61 -2.63 -13.95 -1.20
CA ASN A 61 -1.75 -14.24 -2.31
C ASN A 61 -2.58 -14.34 -3.58
N ARG A 62 -2.38 -13.41 -4.53
CA ARG A 62 -3.12 -13.40 -5.78
C ARG A 62 -2.18 -13.35 -6.95
N LYS A 63 -2.39 -14.30 -7.87
CA LYS A 63 -1.80 -14.28 -9.19
C LYS A 63 -2.77 -13.64 -10.16
N PHE A 64 -2.30 -12.66 -10.91
CA PHE A 64 -3.04 -11.95 -11.94
C PHE A 64 -2.57 -12.40 -13.31
N SER A 65 -3.53 -12.71 -14.18
CA SER A 65 -3.24 -13.00 -15.58
C SER A 65 -2.95 -11.73 -16.37
N ILE A 66 -2.34 -11.83 -17.55
CA ILE A 66 -1.94 -10.69 -18.39
C ILE A 66 -3.11 -9.71 -18.66
N ASP A 67 -4.33 -10.20 -18.82
CA ASP A 67 -5.48 -9.33 -19.14
C ASP A 67 -6.31 -8.89 -17.92
N GLU A 68 -5.88 -9.25 -16.71
CA GLU A 68 -6.64 -9.00 -15.49
C GLU A 68 -6.29 -7.65 -14.85
N PRO A 69 -7.25 -6.85 -14.36
CA PRO A 69 -6.94 -5.69 -13.55
C PRO A 69 -6.22 -6.09 -12.25
N THR A 70 -5.10 -5.44 -11.95
CA THR A 70 -4.26 -5.67 -10.76
C THR A 70 -4.81 -4.99 -9.51
N ILE A 71 -6.06 -5.32 -9.18
CA ILE A 71 -6.77 -4.80 -8.01
C ILE A 71 -7.04 -5.95 -7.04
N ILE A 72 -6.65 -5.77 -5.77
CA ILE A 72 -6.93 -6.70 -4.69
C ILE A 72 -7.29 -5.95 -3.42
N GLU A 73 -8.21 -6.51 -2.66
CA GLU A 73 -8.50 -6.07 -1.30
C GLU A 73 -7.91 -7.05 -0.29
N ILE A 74 -7.15 -6.53 0.67
CA ILE A 74 -6.48 -7.31 1.70
C ILE A 74 -7.08 -6.94 3.04
N ASN A 75 -7.68 -7.92 3.72
CA ASN A 75 -8.20 -7.75 5.07
C ASN A 75 -7.06 -7.84 6.10
N PHE A 76 -6.99 -6.88 7.02
CA PHE A 76 -5.87 -6.80 7.96
C PHE A 76 -5.81 -8.02 8.90
N ASP A 77 -6.94 -8.39 9.50
CA ASP A 77 -6.99 -9.49 10.46
C ASP A 77 -6.57 -10.82 9.84
N LYS A 78 -7.05 -11.09 8.62
CA LYS A 78 -6.76 -12.33 7.90
C LYS A 78 -5.36 -12.39 7.31
N CYS A 79 -4.85 -11.29 6.77
CA CYS A 79 -3.66 -11.29 5.92
C CYS A 79 -2.42 -10.67 6.53
N THR A 80 -2.57 -9.99 7.65
CA THR A 80 -1.49 -9.24 8.29
C THR A 80 -1.50 -9.40 9.82
N LEU A 81 -2.36 -10.27 10.36
CA LEU A 81 -2.56 -10.43 11.81
C LEU A 81 -2.98 -9.10 12.48
N GLY A 82 -3.80 -8.31 11.79
CA GLY A 82 -4.27 -6.99 12.24
C GLY A 82 -3.30 -5.84 12.00
N ALA A 83 -2.11 -6.09 11.43
CA ALA A 83 -1.14 -5.04 11.17
C ALA A 83 -1.59 -4.11 10.04
N LYS A 84 -1.67 -2.81 10.32
CA LYS A 84 -2.01 -1.79 9.32
C LYS A 84 -0.79 -1.23 8.57
N ASN A 85 0.41 -1.60 8.99
CA ASN A 85 1.67 -1.24 8.36
C ASN A 85 2.42 -2.53 8.01
N PHE A 86 2.62 -2.79 6.72
CA PHE A 86 3.20 -4.05 6.25
C PHE A 86 3.76 -3.92 4.83
N PHE A 87 4.49 -4.93 4.39
CA PHE A 87 5.01 -5.00 3.03
C PHE A 87 4.21 -5.97 2.17
N ILE A 88 4.04 -5.57 0.92
CA ILE A 88 3.55 -6.41 -0.16
C ILE A 88 4.73 -6.81 -1.02
N ASN A 89 4.91 -8.10 -1.24
CA ASN A 89 5.88 -8.61 -2.19
C ASN A 89 5.20 -8.80 -3.53
N VAL A 90 5.80 -8.23 -4.58
CA VAL A 90 5.35 -8.38 -5.95
C VAL A 90 6.41 -9.12 -6.72
N GLU A 91 5.97 -10.16 -7.40
CA GLU A 91 6.75 -10.92 -8.36
C GLU A 91 6.15 -10.70 -9.74
N GLU A 92 6.91 -10.10 -10.65
CA GLU A 92 6.56 -10.02 -12.06
C GLU A 92 7.37 -11.01 -12.87
N PHE A 93 6.67 -11.82 -13.66
CA PHE A 93 7.26 -12.85 -14.50
C PHE A 93 6.83 -12.67 -15.95
N LYS A 94 7.79 -12.62 -16.87
CA LYS A 94 7.51 -12.67 -18.30
C LYS A 94 7.50 -14.13 -18.78
N PRO A 95 6.39 -14.61 -19.37
CA PRO A 95 6.35 -15.96 -19.91
C PRO A 95 7.49 -16.21 -20.91
N GLY A 96 8.30 -17.24 -20.65
CA GLY A 96 9.45 -17.61 -21.49
C GLY A 96 10.80 -17.08 -21.02
N GLU A 97 10.84 -16.23 -19.99
CA GLU A 97 12.08 -15.84 -19.32
C GLU A 97 12.28 -16.68 -18.04
N ILE A 98 13.53 -16.78 -17.56
CA ILE A 98 13.87 -17.59 -16.38
C ILE A 98 13.76 -16.75 -15.10
N ASP A 99 14.10 -15.46 -15.19
CA ASP A 99 14.18 -14.57 -14.03
C ASP A 99 12.87 -13.81 -13.81
N SER A 100 12.44 -13.73 -12.56
CA SER A 100 11.35 -12.86 -12.13
C SER A 100 11.89 -11.56 -11.53
N LEU A 101 11.17 -10.47 -11.72
CA LEU A 101 11.43 -9.22 -11.04
C LEU A 101 10.74 -9.24 -9.69
N LEU A 102 11.53 -9.16 -8.62
CA LEU A 102 11.05 -9.16 -7.24
C LEU A 102 11.24 -7.79 -6.61
N TYR A 103 10.19 -7.27 -5.98
CA TYR A 103 10.28 -6.06 -5.18
C TYR A 103 9.20 -6.03 -4.10
N SER A 104 9.50 -5.31 -3.02
CA SER A 104 8.60 -5.15 -1.88
C SER A 104 8.11 -3.72 -1.80
N LEU A 105 6.81 -3.55 -1.66
CA LEU A 105 6.13 -2.27 -1.61
C LEU A 105 5.54 -2.06 -0.21
N PRO A 106 5.89 -0.97 0.48
CA PRO A 106 5.32 -0.70 1.79
C PRO A 106 3.87 -0.20 1.67
N VAL A 107 3.03 -0.63 2.61
CA VAL A 107 1.66 -0.14 2.81
C VAL A 107 1.56 0.40 4.23
N TYR A 108 1.05 1.62 4.36
CA TYR A 108 0.83 2.28 5.64
C TYR A 108 -0.61 2.78 5.76
N CYS A 109 -1.37 2.23 6.71
CA CYS A 109 -2.77 2.56 6.95
C CYS A 109 -2.99 3.03 8.39
N GLU A 110 -2.48 4.22 8.73
CA GLU A 110 -2.67 4.79 10.08
C GLU A 110 -4.09 5.33 10.30
N ASN A 111 -4.72 5.90 9.26
CA ASN A 111 -6.07 6.46 9.32
C ASN A 111 -6.98 5.85 8.23
N SER A 112 -8.15 5.36 8.64
CA SER A 112 -9.19 4.86 7.74
C SER A 112 -9.72 5.97 6.83
N ALA A 113 -10.05 5.63 5.57
CA ALA A 113 -10.54 6.52 4.51
C ALA A 113 -9.48 7.42 3.84
N THR A 114 -8.19 7.13 4.00
CA THR A 114 -7.12 7.84 3.31
C THR A 114 -6.74 7.11 2.01
N PHE A 115 -6.77 7.85 0.89
CA PHE A 115 -6.21 7.40 -0.37
C PHE A 115 -4.75 7.79 -0.45
N TYR A 116 -3.91 6.81 -0.75
CA TYR A 116 -2.50 7.01 -1.04
C TYR A 116 -2.28 6.66 -2.50
N SER A 117 -2.07 7.70 -3.30
CA SER A 117 -1.60 7.56 -4.68
C SER A 117 -0.19 8.11 -4.74
N ARG A 118 0.75 7.32 -5.26
CA ARG A 118 2.12 7.75 -5.52
C ARG A 118 2.51 7.26 -6.90
#